data_AF-A0A328BNV3-F1
#
_entry.id   AF-A0A328BNV3-F1
#
_cell.length_a   1.000
_cell.length_b   1.000
_cell.length_c   1.000
_cell.angle_alpha   90.00
_cell.angle_beta   90.00
_cell.angle_gamma   90.00
#
_symmetry.space_group_name_H-M   'P 1'
#
loop_
_entity.id
_entity.type
_entity.pdbx_description
1 polymer ?
#
loop_
_entity_poly.entity_id
_entity_poly.type
_entity_poly.pdbx_seq_one_letter_code
_entity_poly.pdbx_strand_id
1 'polypeptide(L)'
;MHTPFLLFLEGIGSGELAVIVLFILVFFGANKIPELARGLGKGIREFKDASREIRSEIENAGQPGFQPSNNGYQQPAAPQQPYQQVPPAPIAYQPTGLDQPTADYQAPVSAPEQPTVTPAGLPHESNTSAKSI
;
A
#
# COMPACT_ATOMS: atom_id res chain seq x y z
N MET A 1 -10.45 20.93 -33.29
CA MET A 1 -9.88 20.03 -32.26
C MET A 1 -9.71 20.84 -30.98
N HIS A 2 -10.61 20.62 -30.02
CA HIS A 2 -10.61 21.33 -28.73
C HIS A 2 -9.99 20.37 -27.71
N THR A 3 -8.67 20.35 -27.63
CA THR A 3 -7.91 19.58 -26.63
C THR A 3 -7.33 20.40 -25.46
N PRO A 4 -7.67 21.69 -25.19
CA PRO A 4 -7.10 22.37 -24.03
C PRO A 4 -7.62 21.77 -22.71
N PHE A 5 -8.83 21.17 -22.71
CA PHE A 5 -9.40 20.55 -21.53
C PHE A 5 -8.77 19.19 -21.18
N LEU A 6 -8.20 18.48 -22.16
CA LEU A 6 -7.54 17.18 -21.90
C LEU A 6 -6.10 17.36 -21.42
N LEU A 7 -5.40 18.41 -21.88
CA LEU A 7 -4.10 18.82 -21.32
C LEU A 7 -4.23 19.30 -19.85
N PHE A 8 -5.38 19.85 -19.48
CA PHE A 8 -5.70 20.23 -18.09
C PHE A 8 -5.72 19.03 -17.14
N LEU A 9 -6.02 17.82 -17.62
CA LEU A 9 -6.16 16.62 -16.78
C LEU A 9 -4.85 15.80 -16.66
N GLU A 10 -3.93 15.95 -17.62
CA GLU A 10 -2.66 15.20 -17.65
C GLU A 10 -1.60 15.76 -16.69
N GLY A 11 -1.74 17.02 -16.26
CA GLY A 11 -0.84 17.65 -15.29
C GLY A 11 -1.58 18.73 -14.53
N ILE A 12 -2.25 18.35 -13.43
CA ILE A 12 -2.82 19.31 -12.48
C ILE A 12 -1.64 20.02 -11.79
N GLY A 13 -1.16 21.08 -12.41
CA GLY A 13 -0.23 22.02 -11.81
C GLY A 13 -0.94 23.03 -10.92
N SER A 14 -0.15 23.82 -10.20
CA SER A 14 -0.67 24.91 -9.37
C SER A 14 -1.39 26.01 -10.17
N GLY A 15 -1.02 26.20 -11.45
CA GLY A 15 -1.63 27.19 -12.33
C GLY A 15 -3.06 26.81 -12.74
N GLU A 16 -3.27 25.55 -13.09
CA GLU A 16 -4.56 24.97 -13.48
C GLU A 16 -5.59 25.08 -12.35
N LEU A 17 -5.17 24.68 -11.14
CA LEU A 17 -6.01 24.79 -9.94
C LEU A 17 -6.37 26.25 -9.65
N ALA A 18 -5.43 27.18 -9.84
CA ALA A 18 -5.69 28.61 -9.65
C ALA A 18 -6.74 29.15 -10.63
N VAL A 19 -6.77 28.68 -11.88
CA VAL A 19 -7.79 29.08 -12.87
C VAL A 19 -9.18 28.57 -12.49
N ILE A 20 -9.31 27.30 -12.05
CA ILE A 20 -10.59 26.78 -11.56
C ILE A 20 -11.07 27.57 -10.35
N VAL A 21 -10.18 27.76 -9.36
CA VAL A 21 -10.50 28.50 -8.14
C VAL A 21 -10.93 29.92 -8.49
N LEU A 22 -10.23 30.60 -9.40
CA LEU A 22 -10.58 31.93 -9.88
C LEU A 22 -11.98 31.95 -10.52
N PHE A 23 -12.31 30.96 -11.36
CA PHE A 23 -13.63 30.85 -11.97
C PHE A 23 -14.72 30.71 -10.90
N ILE A 24 -14.54 29.79 -9.94
CA ILE A 24 -15.49 29.62 -8.83
C ILE A 24 -15.59 30.91 -8.00
N LEU A 25 -14.48 31.60 -7.74
CA LEU A 25 -14.47 32.87 -7.01
C LEU A 25 -15.19 34.00 -7.74
N VAL A 26 -15.20 34.03 -9.08
CA VAL A 26 -15.94 35.05 -9.84
C VAL A 26 -17.45 34.77 -9.81
N PHE A 27 -17.86 33.51 -9.98
CA PHE A 27 -19.28 33.16 -10.01
C PHE A 27 -19.92 33.14 -8.63
N PHE A 28 -19.23 32.58 -7.63
CA PHE A 28 -19.74 32.47 -6.27
C PHE A 28 -19.29 33.64 -5.39
N GLY A 29 -18.19 34.31 -5.70
CA GLY A 29 -17.61 35.36 -4.87
C GLY A 29 -16.60 34.82 -3.86
N ALA A 30 -15.53 35.58 -3.59
CA ALA A 30 -14.49 35.24 -2.61
C ALA A 30 -15.03 35.04 -1.18
N ASN A 31 -16.18 35.63 -0.86
CA ASN A 31 -16.81 35.52 0.47
C ASN A 31 -17.62 34.22 0.66
N LYS A 32 -18.03 33.54 -0.42
CA LYS A 32 -18.92 32.36 -0.31
C LYS A 32 -18.18 31.07 0.04
N ILE A 33 -16.98 30.88 -0.48
CA ILE A 33 -16.13 29.74 -0.11
C ILE A 33 -15.89 29.65 1.41
N PRO A 34 -15.41 30.71 2.11
CA PRO A 34 -15.18 30.64 3.56
C PRO A 34 -16.47 30.55 4.37
N GLU A 35 -17.57 31.12 3.87
CA GLU A 35 -18.90 31.02 4.49
C GLU A 35 -19.42 29.57 4.46
N LEU A 36 -19.34 28.91 3.30
CA LEU A 36 -19.68 27.50 3.11
C LEU A 36 -18.76 26.58 3.93
N ALA A 37 -17.46 26.84 3.93
CA ALA A 37 -16.50 26.05 4.70
C ALA A 37 -16.77 26.14 6.21
N ARG A 38 -17.12 27.33 6.72
CA ARG A 38 -17.50 27.53 8.13
C ARG A 38 -18.80 26.80 8.47
N GLY A 39 -19.82 26.87 7.61
CA GLY A 39 -21.09 26.17 7.80
C GLY A 39 -20.90 24.65 7.81
N LEU A 40 -20.21 24.11 6.80
CA LEU A 40 -19.92 22.68 6.68
C LEU A 40 -19.06 22.18 7.85
N GLY A 41 -18.03 22.95 8.25
CA GLY A 41 -17.16 22.59 9.37
C GLY A 41 -17.91 22.50 10.71
N LYS A 42 -18.86 23.42 10.96
CA LYS A 42 -19.75 23.34 12.13
C LYS A 42 -20.66 22.12 12.05
N GLY A 43 -21.30 21.89 10.91
CA GLY A 43 -22.18 20.73 10.71
C GLY A 43 -21.45 19.39 10.90
N ILE A 44 -20.25 19.24 10.34
CA ILE A 44 -19.41 18.03 10.53
C ILE A 44 -19.03 17.86 12.01
N ARG A 45 -18.73 18.95 12.73
CA ARG A 45 -18.40 18.89 14.15
C ARG A 45 -19.59 18.43 14.99
N GLU A 46 -20.75 19.07 14.81
CA GLU A 46 -21.99 18.71 15.51
C GLU A 46 -22.42 17.27 15.19
N PHE A 47 -22.32 16.85 13.92
CA PHE A 47 -22.61 15.48 13.51
C PHE A 47 -21.68 14.47 14.20
N LYS A 48 -20.37 14.78 14.27
CA LYS A 48 -19.38 13.93 14.93
C LYS A 48 -19.63 13.84 16.44
N ASP A 49 -20.01 14.94 17.07
CA ASP A 49 -20.26 15.02 18.50
C ASP A 49 -21.54 14.22 18.85
N ALA A 50 -22.63 14.41 18.09
CA ALA A 50 -23.85 13.60 18.23
C ALA A 50 -23.59 12.10 17.99
N SER A 51 -22.79 11.76 16.96
CA SER A 51 -22.43 10.37 16.67
C SER A 51 -21.62 9.73 17.81
N ARG A 52 -20.78 10.50 18.52
CA ARG A 52 -20.02 10.01 19.68
C ARG A 52 -20.93 9.72 20.85
N GLU A 53 -21.85 10.62 21.16
CA GLU A 53 -22.81 10.46 22.26
C GLU A 53 -23.63 9.18 22.07
N ILE A 54 -24.21 9.01 20.87
CA ILE A 54 -24.97 7.81 20.50
C ILE A 54 -24.10 6.55 20.64
N ARG A 55 -22.84 6.58 20.16
CA ARG A 55 -21.92 5.45 20.28
C ARG A 55 -21.61 5.13 21.74
N SER A 56 -21.39 6.14 22.58
CA SER A 56 -21.14 5.94 24.02
C SER A 56 -22.35 5.44 24.76
N GLU A 57 -23.57 5.87 24.42
CA GLU A 57 -24.80 5.35 25.02
C GLU A 57 -24.98 3.86 24.70
N ILE A 58 -24.73 3.46 23.45
CA ILE A 58 -24.84 2.06 23.01
C ILE A 58 -23.74 1.19 23.63
N GLU A 59 -22.52 1.72 23.77
CA GLU A 59 -21.39 1.02 24.40
C GLU A 59 -21.59 0.87 25.92
N ASN A 60 -22.10 1.90 26.61
CA ASN A 60 -22.41 1.85 28.04
C ASN A 60 -23.65 1.01 28.37
N ALA A 61 -24.63 0.92 27.46
CA ALA A 61 -25.81 0.06 27.64
C ALA A 61 -25.48 -1.44 27.55
N GLY A 62 -24.30 -1.82 27.05
CA GLY A 62 -23.94 -3.21 26.76
C GLY A 62 -22.88 -3.87 27.64
N GLN A 63 -21.99 -3.12 28.31
CA GLN A 63 -20.95 -3.72 29.17
C GLN A 63 -20.24 -2.67 30.06
N PRO A 64 -19.89 -3.02 31.32
CA PRO A 64 -19.10 -2.16 32.17
C PRO A 64 -17.63 -2.16 31.71
N GLY A 65 -17.16 -0.99 31.28
CA GLY A 65 -15.76 -0.60 31.45
C GLY A 65 -14.75 -1.13 30.43
N PHE A 66 -14.80 -0.62 29.19
CA PHE A 66 -13.59 -0.42 28.40
C PHE A 66 -13.68 0.92 27.68
N GLN A 67 -13.12 1.96 28.30
CA GLN A 67 -12.97 3.27 27.66
C GLN A 67 -11.72 3.22 26.76
N PRO A 68 -11.83 3.41 25.43
CA PRO A 68 -10.66 3.73 24.64
C PRO A 68 -10.21 5.15 25.03
N SER A 69 -9.18 5.23 25.87
CA SER A 69 -8.47 6.47 26.20
C SER A 69 -7.90 7.08 24.93
N ASN A 70 -8.64 8.01 24.34
CA ASN A 70 -8.22 8.76 23.16
C ASN A 70 -7.37 9.95 23.62
N ASN A 71 -6.12 9.66 23.97
CA ASN A 71 -5.10 10.68 24.18
C ASN A 71 -4.84 11.39 22.86
N GLY A 72 -5.21 12.67 22.79
CA GLY A 72 -4.73 13.57 21.75
C GLY A 72 -3.20 13.66 21.83
N TYR A 73 -2.54 13.33 20.72
CA TYR A 73 -1.14 13.63 20.41
C TYR A 73 -0.12 13.35 21.52
N GLN A 74 0.30 12.08 21.63
CA GLN A 74 1.66 11.75 22.07
C GLN A 74 2.06 10.45 21.38
N GLN A 75 2.73 10.58 20.24
CA GLN A 75 3.49 9.48 19.67
C GLN A 75 4.74 9.30 20.55
N PRO A 76 4.96 8.14 21.19
CA PRO A 76 6.21 7.86 21.89
C PRO A 76 7.34 8.00 20.88
N ALA A 77 8.35 8.82 21.19
CA ALA A 77 9.58 8.82 20.40
C ALA A 77 10.09 7.38 20.36
N ALA A 78 10.07 6.77 19.16
CA ALA A 78 10.67 5.46 18.97
C ALA A 78 12.13 5.52 19.47
N PRO A 79 12.62 4.50 20.19
CA PRO A 79 14.05 4.42 20.49
C PRO A 79 14.80 4.53 19.17
N GLN A 80 15.66 5.55 19.03
CA GLN A 80 16.61 5.61 17.93
C GLN A 80 17.54 4.41 18.09
N GLN A 81 17.24 3.33 17.37
CA GLN A 81 18.20 2.25 17.19
C GLN A 81 19.35 2.85 16.37
N PRO A 82 20.58 2.93 16.89
CA PRO A 82 21.72 3.36 16.09
C PRO A 82 21.82 2.40 14.92
N TYR A 83 21.74 2.95 13.71
CA TYR A 83 21.90 2.23 12.45
C TYR A 83 23.14 1.32 12.54
N GLN A 84 22.93 0.02 12.69
CA GLN A 84 23.98 -0.95 12.42
C GLN A 84 24.18 -0.95 10.90
N GLN A 85 25.36 -0.48 10.50
CA GLN A 85 25.81 -0.51 9.12
C GLN A 85 25.73 -1.95 8.62
N VAL A 86 24.88 -2.20 7.62
CA VAL A 86 24.92 -3.45 6.86
C VAL A 86 26.29 -3.52 6.17
N PRO A 87 27.09 -4.59 6.36
CA PRO A 87 28.37 -4.72 5.67
C PRO A 87 28.14 -4.76 4.15
N PRO A 88 29.00 -4.13 3.34
CA PRO A 88 28.88 -4.22 1.89
C PRO A 88 29.02 -5.69 1.47
N ALA A 89 28.05 -6.17 0.68
CA ALA A 89 28.08 -7.52 0.14
C ALA A 89 29.39 -7.77 -0.62
N PRO A 90 30.02 -8.95 -0.50
CA PRO A 90 31.20 -9.25 -1.29
C PRO A 90 30.83 -9.26 -2.77
N ILE A 91 31.57 -8.47 -3.55
CA ILE A 91 31.57 -8.52 -5.02
C ILE A 91 31.80 -9.97 -5.44
N ALA A 92 30.76 -10.59 -6.01
CA ALA A 92 30.88 -11.86 -6.69
C ALA A 92 31.83 -11.66 -7.89
N TYR A 93 32.97 -12.34 -7.88
CA TYR A 93 33.91 -12.33 -8.99
C TYR A 93 33.19 -12.84 -10.24
N GLN A 94 32.99 -11.98 -11.23
CA GLN A 94 32.67 -12.40 -12.59
C GLN A 94 33.98 -12.93 -13.22
N PRO A 95 34.03 -14.18 -13.71
CA PRO A 95 35.17 -14.62 -14.50
C PRO A 95 35.16 -13.89 -15.84
N THR A 96 36.16 -13.02 -16.02
CA THR A 96 36.52 -12.38 -17.29
C THR A 96 36.76 -13.46 -18.35
N GLY A 97 36.32 -13.16 -19.58
CA GLY A 97 36.21 -14.09 -20.70
C GLY A 97 37.43 -14.95 -21.01
N LEU A 98 37.11 -16.10 -21.61
CA LEU A 98 37.99 -17.13 -22.12
C LEU A 98 39.01 -16.58 -23.15
N ASP A 99 40.27 -16.52 -22.77
CA ASP A 99 41.39 -16.67 -23.72
C ASP A 99 41.75 -18.15 -23.82
N GLN A 100 41.65 -18.62 -25.05
CA GLN A 100 41.71 -20.00 -25.53
C GLN A 100 43.15 -20.58 -25.49
N PRO A 101 43.30 -21.88 -25.18
CA PRO A 101 44.41 -22.66 -25.74
C PRO A 101 43.90 -23.89 -26.53
N THR A 102 44.24 -23.87 -27.83
CA THR A 102 44.56 -24.98 -28.75
C THR A 102 43.78 -26.30 -28.71
N ALA A 103 43.12 -26.54 -29.84
CA ALA A 103 42.84 -27.82 -30.50
C ALA A 103 43.32 -29.10 -29.82
N ASP A 104 42.38 -29.98 -29.47
CA ASP A 104 42.31 -31.37 -29.95
C ASP A 104 41.17 -32.11 -29.21
N TYR A 105 39.96 -32.16 -29.78
CA TYR A 105 38.97 -33.17 -29.40
C TYR A 105 38.10 -33.57 -30.60
N GLN A 106 38.47 -34.72 -31.16
CA GLN A 106 37.72 -35.60 -32.06
C GLN A 106 36.23 -35.76 -31.68
N ALA A 107 35.34 -35.69 -32.67
CA ALA A 107 34.02 -36.34 -32.61
C ALA A 107 34.19 -37.84 -32.87
N PRO A 108 33.44 -38.73 -32.18
CA PRO A 108 32.29 -39.34 -32.87
C PRO A 108 31.10 -39.84 -31.99
N VAL A 109 29.90 -39.77 -32.59
CA VAL A 109 28.76 -40.73 -32.65
C VAL A 109 27.81 -41.08 -31.46
N SER A 110 26.50 -40.89 -31.74
CA SER A 110 25.30 -41.74 -31.53
C SER A 110 24.63 -41.96 -30.15
N ALA A 111 23.30 -41.79 -30.15
CA ALA A 111 22.27 -41.91 -29.09
C ALA A 111 22.06 -43.34 -28.50
N PRO A 112 21.36 -43.54 -27.36
CA PRO A 112 19.87 -43.60 -27.34
C PRO A 112 19.17 -43.05 -26.08
N GLU A 113 17.84 -42.94 -26.17
CA GLU A 113 16.88 -42.44 -25.18
C GLU A 113 16.70 -43.37 -23.96
N GLN A 114 16.38 -42.81 -22.77
CA GLN A 114 15.97 -43.57 -21.58
C GLN A 114 14.60 -43.13 -21.03
N PRO A 115 13.87 -44.04 -20.35
CA PRO A 115 12.41 -44.10 -20.36
C PRO A 115 11.72 -43.24 -19.29
N THR A 116 10.53 -42.75 -19.65
CA THR A 116 9.50 -42.22 -18.75
C THR A 116 9.14 -43.22 -17.65
N VAL A 117 9.25 -42.82 -16.38
CA VAL A 117 8.61 -43.52 -15.25
C VAL A 117 7.48 -42.68 -14.67
N THR A 118 6.26 -43.19 -14.83
CA THR A 118 4.97 -42.67 -14.36
C THR A 118 4.89 -42.66 -12.81
N PRO A 119 4.25 -41.66 -12.17
CA PRO A 119 4.18 -41.54 -10.71
C PRO A 119 3.16 -42.52 -10.10
N ALA A 120 3.60 -43.35 -9.17
CA ALA A 120 2.73 -44.17 -8.32
C ALA A 120 2.52 -43.48 -6.96
N GLY A 121 1.26 -43.35 -6.55
CA GLY A 121 0.80 -42.44 -5.51
C GLY A 121 1.19 -42.74 -4.07
N LEU A 122 0.97 -41.74 -3.22
CA LEU A 122 0.94 -41.83 -1.76
C LEU A 122 -0.36 -41.17 -1.28
N PRO A 123 -1.16 -41.82 -0.42
CA PRO A 123 -2.39 -41.23 0.12
C PRO A 123 -2.07 -40.18 1.18
N HIS A 124 -2.65 -38.98 1.03
CA HIS A 124 -2.70 -37.98 2.09
C HIS A 124 -3.84 -38.34 3.06
N GLU A 125 -3.47 -38.77 4.26
CA GLU A 125 -4.38 -38.96 5.38
C GLU A 125 -4.83 -37.59 5.92
N SER A 126 -6.13 -37.31 5.83
CA SER A 126 -6.76 -36.11 6.36
C SER A 126 -7.27 -36.36 7.78
N ASN A 127 -6.68 -35.73 8.80
CA ASN A 127 -7.32 -35.61 10.11
C ASN A 127 -7.94 -34.20 10.27
N THR A 128 -9.27 -34.15 10.21
CA THR A 128 -10.08 -32.97 10.47
C THR A 128 -11.23 -33.36 11.39
N SER A 129 -11.36 -32.58 12.46
CA SER A 129 -12.58 -32.31 13.24
C SER A 129 -13.18 -33.45 14.06
N ALA A 130 -12.80 -33.48 15.34
CA ALA A 130 -13.67 -33.94 16.42
C ALA A 130 -14.72 -32.85 16.70
N LYS A 131 -15.99 -33.24 16.62
CA LYS A 131 -17.19 -32.42 16.78
C LYS A 131 -17.67 -32.44 18.23
N SER A 132 -18.09 -31.26 18.68
CA SER A 132 -18.81 -30.96 19.91
C SER A 132 -19.99 -31.90 20.19
N ILE A 133 -20.12 -32.28 21.46
CA ILE A 133 -21.40 -32.54 22.14
C ILE A 133 -21.96 -31.22 22.65
#